data_AF-A0A820DYY9-F1
#
_entry.id   AF-A0A820DYY9-F1
#
_cell.length_a   1.000
_cell.length_b   1.000
_cell.length_c   1.000
_cell.angle_alpha   90.00
_cell.angle_beta   90.00
_cell.angle_gamma   90.00
#
_symmetry.space_group_name_H-M   'P 1'
#
loop_
_entity.id
_entity.type
_entity.pdbx_description
1 polymer ?
#
loop_
_entity_poly.entity_id
_entity_poly.type
_entity_poly.pdbx_seq_one_letter_code
_entity_poly.pdbx_strand_id
1 'polypeptide(L)' 'MIEISADDWDKTFAINMRGVFLCYREAAKIMIEQGKGGKIIGACSTAGYSSHTMAAYYIASKWGVRGLTQATALD' A
#
# COMPACT_ATOMS: atom_id res chain seq x y z
N MET A 1 -5.92 -5.92 19.49
CA MET A 1 -5.56 -7.15 18.73
C MET A 1 -6.58 -8.24 19.00
N ILE A 2 -6.86 -8.55 20.27
CA ILE A 2 -7.80 -9.61 20.66
C ILE A 2 -9.22 -9.44 20.09
N GLU A 3 -9.67 -8.20 19.87
CA GLU A 3 -10.99 -7.91 19.27
C GLU A 3 -10.97 -7.76 17.73
N ILE A 4 -9.83 -7.96 17.07
CA ILE A 4 -9.72 -7.78 15.61
C ILE A 4 -10.14 -9.09 14.93
N SER A 5 -11.20 -9.03 14.13
CA SER A 5 -11.60 -10.16 13.30
C SER A 5 -10.61 -10.41 12.16
N ALA A 6 -10.47 -11.67 11.74
CA ALA A 6 -9.69 -12.01 10.55
C ALA A 6 -10.25 -11.32 9.30
N ASP A 7 -11.57 -11.20 9.18
CA ASP A 7 -12.23 -10.55 8.07
C ASP A 7 -11.87 -9.06 7.96
N ASP A 8 -11.82 -8.32 9.07
CA ASP A 8 -11.41 -6.90 9.07
C ASP A 8 -9.94 -6.73 8.69
N TRP A 9 -9.10 -7.65 9.16
CA TRP A 9 -7.68 -7.71 8.79
C TRP A 9 -7.54 -7.92 7.28
N ASP A 10 -8.15 -8.98 6.77
CA ASP A 10 -8.06 -9.38 5.36
C ASP A 10 -8.66 -8.34 4.43
N LYS A 11 -9.82 -7.79 4.79
CA LYS A 11 -10.45 -6.70 4.04
C LYS A 11 -9.53 -5.49 3.96
N THR A 12 -8.89 -5.11 5.06
CA THR A 12 -7.99 -3.97 5.06
C THR A 12 -6.75 -4.21 4.21
N PHE A 13 -6.14 -5.40 4.30
CA PHE A 13 -4.98 -5.74 3.46
C PHE A 13 -5.34 -5.89 1.98
N ALA A 14 -6.51 -6.44 1.66
CA ALA A 14 -7.00 -6.53 0.30
C ALA A 14 -7.11 -5.15 -0.35
N ILE A 15 -7.57 -4.14 0.40
CA ILE A 15 -7.70 -2.76 -0.08
C ILE A 15 -6.34 -2.05 -0.07
N ASN A 16 -5.69 -1.96 1.09
CA ASN A 16 -4.54 -1.08 1.29
C ASN A 16 -3.23 -1.64 0.74
N MET A 17 -3.09 -2.97 0.63
CA MET A 17 -1.88 -3.59 0.10
C MET A 17 -2.11 -4.12 -1.31
N ARG A 18 -3.00 -5.10 -1.45
CA ARG A 18 -3.24 -5.74 -2.75
C ARG A 18 -3.79 -4.75 -3.77
N GLY A 19 -4.77 -3.93 -3.39
CA GLY A 19 -5.32 -2.89 -4.25
C GLY A 19 -4.27 -1.90 -4.75
N VAL A 20 -3.44 -1.38 -3.85
CA VAL A 20 -2.35 -0.44 -4.21
C VAL A 20 -1.33 -1.08 -5.15
N PHE A 21 -0.89 -2.31 -4.86
CA PHE A 21 0.02 -3.05 -5.74
C PHE A 21 -0.56 -3.23 -7.15
N LEU A 22 -1.84 -3.61 -7.27
CA LEU A 22 -2.48 -3.79 -8.56
C LEU A 22 -2.55 -2.46 -9.34
N CYS A 23 -2.92 -1.36 -8.69
CA CYS A 23 -2.92 -0.03 -9.30
C CYS A 23 -1.52 0.37 -9.78
N TYR A 24 -0.49 0.16 -8.96
CA TYR A 24 0.89 0.44 -9.34
C TYR A 24 1.30 -0.34 -10.58
N ARG A 25 1.05 -1.66 -10.57
CA ARG A 25 1.44 -2.55 -11.64
C ARG A 25 0.80 -2.17 -12.97
N GLU A 26 -0.52 -1.91 -12.98
CA GLU A 26 -1.20 -1.55 -14.23
C GLU A 26 -0.82 -0.15 -14.70
N ALA A 27 -0.66 0.84 -13.79
CA ALA A 27 -0.17 2.16 -14.15
C ALA A 27 1.25 2.11 -14.74
N ALA A 28 2.15 1.32 -14.14
CA ALA A 28 3.53 1.17 -14.60
C ALA A 28 3.58 0.59 -16.02
N LYS A 29 2.80 -0.46 -16.31
CA LYS A 29 2.70 -1.03 -17.67
C LYS A 29 2.30 0.03 -18.70
N ILE A 30 1.28 0.83 -18.40
CA ILE A 30 0.81 1.90 -19.28
C ILE A 30 1.89 2.97 -19.48
N MET A 31 2.58 3.39 -18.40
CA MET A 31 3.65 4.39 -18.50
C MET A 31 4.83 3.89 -19.33
N ILE A 32 5.17 2.60 -19.23
CA ILE A 32 6.20 1.95 -20.05
C ILE A 32 5.78 1.95 -21.52
N GLU A 33 4.56 1.51 -21.83
CA GLU A 33 4.01 1.49 -23.19
C GLU A 33 4.01 2.89 -23.83
N GLN A 34 3.68 3.93 -23.06
CA GLN A 34 3.68 5.31 -23.54
C GLN A 34 5.08 5.89 -23.81
N GLY A 35 6.15 5.29 -23.25
CA GLY A 35 7.54 5.68 -23.51
C GLY A 35 7.97 7.06 -22.98
N LYS A 36 7.13 7.72 -22.18
CA LYS A 36 7.39 9.06 -21.61
C LYS A 36 7.64 9.03 -20.10
N GLY A 37 7.60 7.84 -19.50
CA GLY A 37 7.68 7.65 -18.06
C GLY A 37 6.45 8.21 -17.34
N GLY A 38 6.59 8.42 -16.04
CA GLY A 38 5.54 8.98 -15.20
C GLY A 38 5.89 9.00 -13.73
N LYS A 39 4.90 9.25 -12.89
CA LYS A 39 5.02 9.26 -11.42
C LYS A 39 3.84 8.50 -10.84
N ILE A 40 4.13 7.50 -10.01
CA ILE A 40 3.15 6.75 -9.24
C ILE A 40 3.29 7.18 -7.78
N ILE A 41 2.18 7.60 -7.16
CA ILE A 41 2.17 8.10 -5.78
C ILE A 41 1.21 7.25 -4.95
N GLY A 42 1.73 6.66 -3.87
CA GLY A 42 0.96 5.86 -2.92
C GLY A 42 0.34 6.66 -1.81
N ALA A 43 -0.96 6.47 -1.59
CA ALA A 43 -1.65 7.03 -0.43
C ALA A 43 -1.25 6.29 0.86
N CYS A 44 -0.17 6.77 1.48
CA CYS A 44 0.27 6.29 2.80
C CYS A 44 -0.43 7.08 3.93
N SER A 45 0.21 7.16 5.10
CA SER A 45 -0.26 7.88 6.28
C SER A 45 0.93 8.14 7.20
N THR A 46 0.81 9.06 8.16
CA THR A 46 1.73 9.15 9.31
C THR A 46 1.81 7.81 10.06
N ALA A 47 0.74 7.01 10.01
CA ALA A 47 0.73 5.64 10.52
C ALA A 47 1.75 4.70 9.85
N GLY A 48 2.29 5.04 8.66
CA GLY A 48 3.38 4.32 7.99
C GLY A 48 4.78 4.66 8.51
N TYR A 49 4.87 5.54 9.51
CA TYR A 49 6.12 5.96 10.16
C TYR A 49 6.12 5.69 11.66
N SER A 50 4.96 5.81 12.30
CA SER A 50 4.81 5.54 13.73
C SER A 50 3.44 4.96 14.06
N SER A 51 3.39 4.16 15.12
CA SER A 51 2.15 3.60 15.64
C SER A 51 1.36 4.65 16.44
N HIS A 52 0.03 4.56 16.38
CA HIS A 52 -0.90 5.41 17.12
C HIS A 52 -2.05 4.56 17.67
N THR A 53 -3.04 5.16 18.33
CA THR A 53 -4.23 4.47 18.88
C THR A 53 -5.19 3.90 17.81
N MET A 54 -4.74 3.75 16.56
CA MET A 54 -5.50 3.13 15.47
C MET A 54 -5.36 1.60 15.47
N ALA A 55 -6.24 0.91 14.73
CA ALA A 55 -6.21 -0.54 14.64
C ALA A 55 -4.91 -1.08 14.02
N ALA A 56 -4.41 -2.19 14.57
CA ALA A 56 -3.11 -2.77 14.20
C ALA A 56 -3.01 -3.14 12.71
N TYR A 57 -4.09 -3.68 12.12
CA TYR A 57 -4.13 -4.02 10.69
C TYR A 57 -3.98 -2.78 9.80
N TYR A 58 -4.53 -1.64 10.21
CA TYR A 58 -4.43 -0.40 9.46
C TYR A 58 -2.99 0.13 9.50
N ILE A 59 -2.39 0.19 10.69
CA ILE A 59 -0.99 0.62 10.87
C ILE A 59 -0.06 -0.28 10.05
N ALA A 60 -0.16 -1.61 10.21
CA ALA A 60 0.65 -2.56 9.45
C ALA A 60 0.47 -2.38 7.93
N SER A 61 -0.76 -2.17 7.45
CA SER A 61 -1.00 -1.92 6.03
C SER A 61 -0.32 -0.63 5.52
N LYS A 62 -0.24 0.44 6.34
CA LYS A 62 0.41 1.70 5.93
C LYS A 62 1.93 1.63 5.96
N TRP A 63 2.51 0.84 6.88
CA TRP A 63 3.93 0.47 6.78
C TRP A 63 4.20 -0.30 5.50
N GLY A 64 3.32 -1.25 5.16
CA GLY A 64 3.40 -2.02 3.94
C GLY A 64 3.32 -1.14 2.67
N VAL A 65 2.42 -0.16 2.60
CA VAL A 65 2.34 0.77 1.44
C VAL A 65 3.63 1.55 1.26
N ARG A 66 4.25 2.01 2.36
CA ARG A 66 5.54 2.70 2.30
C ARG A 66 6.63 1.77 1.78
N GLY A 67 6.75 0.58 2.35
CA GLY A 67 7.74 -0.42 1.93
C GLY A 67 7.56 -0.85 0.47
N LEU A 68 6.31 -1.09 0.05
CA LEU A 68 5.96 -1.39 -1.34
C LEU A 68 6.43 -0.28 -2.28
N THR A 69 6.12 0.98 -1.96
CA THR A 69 6.52 2.12 -2.79
C THR A 69 8.04 2.24 -2.92
N GLN A 70 8.77 1.99 -1.83
CA GLN A 70 10.24 2.02 -1.85
C GLN A 70 10.82 0.84 -2.64
N ALA A 71 10.27 -0.35 -2.48
CA ALA A 71 10.72 -1.54 -3.20
C ALA A 71 10.49 -1.39 -4.70
N THR A 72 9.28 -1.02 -5.11
CA THR A 72 8.93 -0.88 -6.54
C THR A 72 9.59 0.33 -7.21
N ALA A 73 10.21 1.24 -6.44
CA ALA A 73 11.01 2.32 -7.01
C ALA A 73 12.42 1.85 -7.42
N LEU A 74 12.84 0.67 -6.97
CA LEU A 74 14.10 0.03 -7.34
C LEU A 74 13.95 -0.98 -8.49
N ASP A 75 12.72 -1.44 -8.73
CA ASP A 75 12.33 -2.31 -9.87
C ASP A 75 12.29 -1.52 -11.19
#